data_AF-R3WRU7-F1
#
_entry.id   AF-R3WRU7-F1
#
_cell.length_a   1.000
_cell.length_b   1.000
_cell.length_c   1.000
_cell.angle_alpha   90.00
_cell.angle_beta   90.00
_cell.angle_gamma   90.00
#
_symmetry.space_group_name_H-M   'P 1'
#
loop_
_entity.id
_entity.type
_entity.pdbx_description
1 polymer ?
#
loop_
_entity_poly.entity_id
_entity_poly.type
_entity_poly.pdbx_seq_one_letter_code
_entity_poly.pdbx_strand_id
1 'polypeptide(L)'
;MKPKHILSTAAVFAGLISGGVLTTPSTANAQSTTSAATQQAFEVADEIASVHYEHYNVLRATLKTPISATDYYLAFSIEGMHHKGQGVIQDGKYIGFDLKLDDLVKEYPTAADREYLFDSLFIRRFSMDGSSQTVTSKMTNKKLKNELLNYQYLGNILASGSAGKVSNLIKGSSFDKFFVDKTTSADHILENGNITTKTGGIQLELNPELETDYTYALTDASGKIAGKAWSIMNNFFVNPLDGENFVSKEYTITATSDTTGDVYTLAKFTPVRIF
;
A
#
# COMPACT_ATOMS: atom_id res chain seq x y z
N MET A 1 42.97 1.20 -24.21
CA MET A 1 41.68 1.69 -23.67
C MET A 1 41.55 1.23 -22.23
N LYS A 2 41.30 2.16 -21.30
CA LYS A 2 40.98 1.90 -19.89
C LYS A 2 39.83 2.85 -19.51
N PRO A 3 38.77 2.40 -18.83
CA PRO A 3 37.67 3.28 -18.47
C PRO A 3 38.09 4.16 -17.30
N LYS A 4 37.90 5.49 -17.42
CA LYS A 4 37.98 6.41 -16.29
C LYS A 4 36.59 6.51 -15.68
N HIS A 5 36.51 6.15 -14.41
CA HIS A 5 35.29 6.14 -13.60
C HIS A 5 34.67 7.55 -13.51
N ILE A 6 33.37 7.61 -13.74
CA ILE A 6 32.51 8.75 -13.42
C ILE A 6 32.38 8.79 -11.90
N LEU A 7 33.02 9.78 -11.27
CA LEU A 7 32.86 10.12 -9.87
C LEU A 7 32.69 11.64 -9.78
N SER A 8 31.49 12.15 -10.09
CA SER A 8 31.22 13.60 -10.08
C SER A 8 29.83 13.99 -9.54
N THR A 9 29.12 13.10 -8.84
CA THR A 9 27.77 13.42 -8.32
C THR A 9 27.68 13.41 -6.79
N ALA A 10 28.77 13.09 -6.07
CA ALA A 10 28.77 13.04 -4.61
C ALA A 10 29.29 14.32 -3.90
N ALA A 11 29.77 15.33 -4.64
CA ALA A 11 30.45 16.49 -4.04
C ALA A 11 29.58 17.75 -3.83
N VAL A 12 28.36 17.82 -4.38
CA VAL A 12 27.54 19.04 -4.31
C VAL A 12 26.68 19.12 -3.04
N PHE A 13 26.50 18.03 -2.30
CA PHE A 13 25.65 18.01 -1.09
C PHE A 13 26.40 18.15 0.26
N ALA A 14 27.74 18.23 0.26
CA ALA A 14 28.51 18.41 1.50
C ALA A 14 28.73 19.88 1.90
N GLY A 15 28.30 20.84 1.07
CA GLY A 15 28.55 22.28 1.31
C GLY A 15 27.47 23.03 2.11
N LEU A 16 26.35 22.39 2.45
CA LEU A 16 25.20 23.05 3.11
C LEU A 16 25.12 22.83 4.63
N ILE A 17 26.13 22.20 5.25
CA ILE A 17 26.17 21.93 6.69
C ILE A 17 27.47 22.46 7.32
N SER A 18 27.79 23.74 7.10
CA SER A 18 28.81 24.44 7.90
C SER A 18 28.59 25.96 7.89
N GLY A 19 27.36 26.39 8.18
CA GLY A 19 27.01 27.80 8.36
C GLY A 19 26.69 28.16 9.82
N GLY A 20 27.33 27.49 10.79
CA GLY A 20 27.10 27.70 12.21
C GLY A 20 28.33 28.28 12.90
N VAL A 21 28.26 29.58 13.18
CA VAL A 21 29.03 30.33 14.19
C VAL A 21 30.54 30.49 13.96
N LEU A 22 30.92 31.64 13.41
CA LEU A 22 32.17 32.33 13.77
C LEU A 22 31.85 33.78 14.14
N THR A 23 31.74 34.02 15.44
CA THR A 23 31.85 35.34 16.09
C THR A 23 33.31 35.80 15.95
N THR A 24 33.65 36.98 15.41
CA THR A 24 33.54 38.33 16.00
C THR A 24 34.19 39.35 15.00
N PRO A 25 34.37 40.65 15.30
CA PRO A 25 33.58 41.73 14.72
C PRO A 25 34.43 42.67 13.84
N SER A 26 33.87 43.24 12.77
CA SER A 26 34.45 44.46 12.21
C SER A 26 33.38 45.32 11.57
N THR A 27 33.26 46.52 12.11
CA THR A 27 32.42 47.62 11.72
C THR A 27 32.65 47.99 10.25
N ALA A 28 31.65 47.74 9.40
CA ALA A 28 31.49 48.45 8.13
C ALA A 28 30.00 48.73 7.95
N ASN A 29 29.67 50.01 7.83
CA ASN A 29 28.33 50.56 7.70
C ASN A 29 27.48 49.80 6.66
N ALA A 30 26.51 49.02 7.14
CA ALA A 30 25.39 48.58 6.31
C ALA A 30 24.45 49.77 6.11
N GLN A 31 24.83 50.65 5.20
CA GLN A 31 23.94 51.67 4.67
C GLN A 31 22.81 50.95 3.93
N SER A 32 21.60 51.15 4.46
CA SER A 32 20.35 50.58 3.99
C SER A 32 20.22 50.65 2.46
N THR A 33 20.28 49.50 1.80
CA THR A 33 19.62 49.30 0.52
C THR A 33 18.44 48.38 0.76
N THR A 34 17.38 48.98 1.31
CA THR A 34 16.01 48.55 1.08
C THR A 34 15.74 48.60 -0.42
N SER A 35 16.06 47.50 -1.09
CA SER A 35 15.49 47.17 -2.38
C SER A 35 14.90 45.78 -2.24
N ALA A 36 13.84 45.72 -1.40
CA ALA A 36 12.81 44.71 -1.52
C ALA A 36 12.16 44.89 -2.89
N ALA A 37 12.84 44.42 -3.95
CA ALA A 37 12.21 44.10 -5.21
C ALA A 37 11.26 42.96 -4.90
N THR A 38 10.02 43.36 -4.66
CA THR A 38 8.84 42.53 -4.48
C THR A 38 8.58 41.81 -5.81
N GLN A 39 9.35 40.77 -6.10
CA GLN A 39 8.88 39.71 -6.98
C GLN A 39 8.12 38.71 -6.11
N GLN A 40 6.94 39.14 -5.64
CA GLN A 40 5.84 38.21 -5.45
C GLN A 40 5.41 37.73 -6.84
N ALA A 41 6.17 36.80 -7.41
CA ALA A 41 5.49 35.77 -8.17
C ALA A 41 4.63 35.07 -7.11
N PHE A 42 3.31 35.27 -7.16
CA PHE A 42 2.38 34.36 -6.51
C PHE A 42 2.60 33.00 -7.16
N GLU A 43 3.62 32.27 -6.73
CA GLU A 43 3.76 30.88 -7.11
C GLU A 43 2.56 30.16 -6.50
N VAL A 44 1.64 29.79 -7.38
CA VAL A 44 0.43 29.06 -7.04
C VAL A 44 0.86 27.85 -6.22
N ALA A 45 0.31 27.73 -5.02
CA ALA A 45 0.58 26.59 -4.15
C ALA A 45 0.22 25.31 -4.90
N ASP A 46 1.09 24.31 -4.79
CA ASP A 46 0.84 23.00 -5.35
C ASP A 46 -0.24 22.33 -4.49
N GLU A 47 -1.41 22.09 -5.11
CA GLU A 47 -2.59 21.57 -4.43
C GLU A 47 -2.90 20.15 -4.88
N ILE A 48 -3.47 19.34 -3.98
CA ILE A 48 -4.05 18.03 -4.30
C ILE A 48 -5.54 18.22 -4.61
N ALA A 49 -5.95 17.86 -5.82
CA ALA A 49 -7.36 17.91 -6.24
C ALA A 49 -8.17 16.71 -5.75
N SER A 50 -7.60 15.51 -5.84
CA SER A 50 -8.29 14.27 -5.49
C SER A 50 -7.35 13.28 -4.83
N VAL A 51 -7.97 12.34 -4.14
CA VAL A 51 -7.30 11.23 -3.46
C VAL A 51 -8.11 9.99 -3.75
N HIS A 52 -7.44 8.92 -4.17
CA HIS A 52 -8.08 7.62 -4.41
C HIS A 52 -7.06 6.50 -4.23
N TYR A 53 -7.54 5.30 -3.97
CA TYR A 53 -6.69 4.11 -3.89
C TYR A 53 -6.34 3.62 -5.30
N GLU A 54 -5.05 3.59 -5.61
CA GLU A 54 -4.52 2.89 -6.80
C GLU A 54 -4.24 1.45 -6.48
N HIS A 55 -3.66 1.22 -5.28
CA HIS A 55 -3.57 -0.09 -4.67
C HIS A 55 -4.32 -0.16 -3.33
N TYR A 56 -4.72 -1.34 -2.86
CA TYR A 56 -5.40 -1.50 -1.57
C TYR A 56 -4.63 -0.86 -0.39
N ASN A 57 -3.30 -0.73 -0.52
CA ASN A 57 -2.42 -0.02 0.41
C ASN A 57 -1.65 1.15 -0.21
N VAL A 58 -1.95 1.52 -1.48
CA VAL A 58 -1.33 2.67 -2.15
C VAL A 58 -2.37 3.72 -2.46
N LEU A 59 -2.24 4.85 -1.77
CA LEU A 59 -3.11 6.01 -1.94
C LEU A 59 -2.47 6.99 -2.91
N ARG A 60 -3.14 7.29 -4.02
CA ARG A 60 -2.72 8.33 -4.96
C ARG A 60 -3.32 9.67 -4.57
N ALA A 61 -2.46 10.64 -4.33
CA ALA A 61 -2.82 12.04 -4.19
C ALA A 61 -2.54 12.76 -5.52
N THR A 62 -3.60 13.06 -6.27
CA THR A 62 -3.50 13.69 -7.60
C THR A 62 -3.34 15.19 -7.47
N LEU A 63 -2.32 15.74 -8.13
CA LEU A 63 -2.09 17.17 -8.23
C LEU A 63 -3.25 17.84 -9.00
N LYS A 64 -3.67 19.02 -8.55
CA LYS A 64 -4.67 19.84 -9.24
C LYS A 64 -4.18 20.32 -10.61
N THR A 65 -2.90 20.63 -10.70
CA THR A 65 -2.24 21.03 -11.94
C THR A 65 -0.99 20.16 -12.13
N PRO A 66 -0.89 19.40 -13.23
CA PRO A 66 0.33 18.63 -13.52
C PRO A 66 1.54 19.54 -13.71
N ILE A 67 2.71 19.10 -13.24
CA ILE A 67 3.95 19.90 -13.24
C ILE A 67 5.00 19.23 -14.10
N SER A 68 5.72 20.01 -14.93
CA SER A 68 6.78 19.50 -15.80
C SER A 68 7.88 18.77 -14.99
N ALA A 69 8.15 17.51 -15.35
CA ALA A 69 9.21 16.72 -14.72
C ALA A 69 10.60 16.97 -15.34
N THR A 70 10.66 17.71 -16.47
CA THR A 70 11.93 18.15 -17.06
C THR A 70 12.42 19.45 -16.41
N ASP A 71 11.49 20.31 -16.03
CA ASP A 71 11.81 21.65 -15.53
C ASP A 71 11.88 21.66 -14.00
N TYR A 72 11.14 20.77 -13.34
CA TYR A 72 11.05 20.71 -11.90
C TYR A 72 11.28 19.31 -11.34
N TYR A 73 11.85 19.26 -10.14
CA TYR A 73 11.81 18.10 -9.26
C TYR A 73 10.75 18.30 -8.18
N LEU A 74 9.86 17.31 -8.01
CA LEU A 74 8.81 17.32 -7.00
C LEU A 74 9.08 16.31 -5.90
N ALA A 75 9.02 16.76 -4.66
CA ALA A 75 9.11 15.92 -3.47
C ALA A 75 7.86 16.06 -2.62
N PHE A 76 7.26 14.93 -2.25
CA PHE A 76 6.27 14.87 -1.18
C PHE A 76 6.96 14.40 0.09
N SER A 77 7.17 15.31 1.03
CA SER A 77 8.08 15.08 2.16
C SER A 77 7.65 15.78 3.43
N ILE A 78 8.20 15.32 4.55
CA ILE A 78 8.32 16.14 5.76
C ILE A 78 9.56 17.05 5.65
N GLU A 79 9.81 17.91 6.64
CA GLU A 79 11.05 18.69 6.69
C GLU A 79 12.30 17.79 6.58
N GLY A 80 13.36 18.27 5.91
CA GLY A 80 14.60 17.51 5.73
C GLY A 80 14.67 16.58 4.49
N MET A 81 13.77 16.72 3.51
CA MET A 81 13.71 15.88 2.29
C MET A 81 13.51 14.38 2.57
N HIS A 82 12.85 14.01 3.67
CA HIS A 82 12.40 12.63 3.87
C HIS A 82 11.13 12.38 3.06
N HIS A 83 11.30 11.76 1.88
CA HIS A 83 10.20 11.43 0.97
C HIS A 83 9.19 10.50 1.65
N LYS A 84 7.91 10.87 1.62
CA LYS A 84 6.77 10.09 2.15
C LYS A 84 5.82 9.60 1.05
N GLY A 85 6.10 9.93 -0.20
CA GLY A 85 5.40 9.44 -1.37
C GLY A 85 6.31 9.40 -2.59
N GLN A 86 5.98 8.53 -3.53
CA GLN A 86 6.66 8.42 -4.81
C GLN A 86 5.95 9.31 -5.84
N GLY A 87 6.70 10.18 -6.53
CA GLY A 87 6.13 10.99 -7.60
C GLY A 87 5.64 10.14 -8.76
N VAL A 88 4.42 10.41 -9.23
CA VAL A 88 3.81 9.73 -10.38
C VAL A 88 3.97 10.62 -11.61
N ILE A 89 4.68 10.12 -12.63
CA ILE A 89 4.95 10.86 -13.86
C ILE A 89 4.16 10.23 -15.01
N GLN A 90 3.37 11.04 -15.70
CA GLN A 90 2.67 10.67 -16.92
C GLN A 90 2.94 11.74 -17.99
N ASP A 91 3.31 11.30 -19.19
CA ASP A 91 3.60 12.19 -20.34
C ASP A 91 4.61 13.31 -20.01
N GLY A 92 5.65 12.97 -19.24
CA GLY A 92 6.70 13.91 -18.84
C GLY A 92 6.29 14.91 -17.75
N LYS A 93 5.12 14.74 -17.13
CA LYS A 93 4.62 15.61 -16.05
C LYS A 93 4.32 14.82 -14.79
N TYR A 94 4.67 15.37 -13.64
CA TYR A 94 4.14 14.94 -12.36
C TYR A 94 2.62 15.16 -12.33
N ILE A 95 1.87 14.09 -12.09
CA ILE A 95 0.41 14.13 -11.93
C ILE A 95 -0.04 13.90 -10.48
N GLY A 96 0.87 13.50 -9.59
CA GLY A 96 0.53 13.14 -8.23
C GLY A 96 1.65 12.45 -7.49
N PHE A 97 1.29 11.91 -6.32
CA PHE A 97 2.17 11.10 -5.49
C PHE A 97 1.44 9.84 -5.04
N ASP A 98 2.14 8.71 -5.07
CA ASP A 98 1.68 7.44 -4.52
C ASP A 98 2.27 7.25 -3.12
N LEU A 99 1.40 7.11 -2.12
CA LEU A 99 1.75 6.88 -0.73
C LEU A 99 1.50 5.42 -0.37
N LYS A 100 2.53 4.69 0.05
CA LYS A 100 2.39 3.34 0.61
C LYS A 100 1.93 3.43 2.06
N LEU A 101 0.62 3.31 2.28
CA LEU A 101 0.00 3.54 3.58
C LEU A 101 0.47 2.53 4.64
N ASP A 102 0.73 1.28 4.27
CA ASP A 102 1.25 0.27 5.20
C ASP A 102 2.63 0.64 5.76
N ASP A 103 3.52 1.17 4.91
CA ASP A 103 4.85 1.63 5.34
C ASP A 103 4.72 2.84 6.27
N LEU A 104 3.82 3.77 5.93
CA LEU A 104 3.54 4.95 6.76
C LEU A 104 2.91 4.57 8.10
N VAL A 105 1.96 3.65 8.16
CA VAL A 105 1.34 3.23 9.44
C VAL A 105 2.29 2.38 10.28
N LYS A 106 3.22 1.64 9.68
CA LYS A 106 4.31 1.00 10.44
C LYS A 106 5.23 2.03 11.10
N GLU A 107 5.56 3.11 10.41
CA GLU A 107 6.39 4.20 10.94
C GLU A 107 5.63 5.10 11.93
N TYR A 108 4.33 5.31 11.69
CA TYR A 108 3.44 6.17 12.48
C TYR A 108 2.21 5.36 12.96
N PRO A 109 2.36 4.53 14.01
CA PRO A 109 1.37 3.52 14.37
C PRO A 109 0.09 4.09 15.02
N THR A 110 0.16 5.23 15.70
CA THR A 110 -1.02 5.80 16.37
C THR A 110 -1.73 6.85 15.50
N ALA A 111 -2.99 7.18 15.84
CA ALA A 111 -3.69 8.28 15.17
C ALA A 111 -2.98 9.63 15.40
N ALA A 112 -2.39 9.84 16.58
CA ALA A 112 -1.63 11.05 16.90
C ALA A 112 -0.34 11.17 16.08
N ASP A 113 0.38 10.06 15.87
CA ASP A 113 1.58 10.05 15.03
C ASP A 113 1.26 10.40 13.57
N ARG A 114 0.11 9.93 13.08
CA ARG A 114 -0.36 10.17 11.71
C ARG A 114 -0.91 11.58 11.53
N GLU A 115 -1.54 12.14 12.55
CA GLU A 115 -1.89 13.56 12.62
C GLU A 115 -0.64 14.43 12.50
N TYR A 116 0.40 14.12 13.29
CA TYR A 116 1.68 14.80 13.25
C TYR A 116 2.36 14.68 11.87
N LEU A 117 2.37 13.48 11.29
CA LEU A 117 2.85 13.25 9.93
C LEU A 117 2.13 14.19 8.96
N PHE A 118 0.79 14.14 8.91
CA PHE A 118 0.02 14.94 7.96
C PHE A 118 0.28 16.45 8.12
N ASP A 119 0.27 16.95 9.35
CA ASP A 119 0.48 18.37 9.63
C ASP A 119 1.90 18.85 9.27
N SER A 120 2.84 17.91 9.10
CA SER A 120 4.23 18.12 8.69
C SER A 120 4.48 17.84 7.20
N LEU A 121 3.48 17.41 6.43
CA LEU A 121 3.65 17.11 5.00
C LEU A 121 3.62 18.38 4.15
N PHE A 122 4.54 18.44 3.18
CA PHE A 122 4.61 19.49 2.18
C PHE A 122 4.87 18.89 0.79
N ILE A 123 4.42 19.61 -0.24
CA ILE A 123 4.92 19.44 -1.60
C ILE A 123 6.04 20.46 -1.79
N ARG A 124 7.24 19.99 -2.11
CA ARG A 124 8.39 20.84 -2.45
C ARG A 124 8.65 20.75 -3.94
N ARG A 125 8.76 21.90 -4.59
CA ARG A 125 9.08 22.04 -6.00
C ARG A 125 10.42 22.75 -6.16
N PHE A 126 11.36 22.10 -6.83
CA PHE A 126 12.71 22.61 -7.07
C PHE A 126 12.91 22.80 -8.57
N SER A 127 13.40 23.98 -8.98
CA SER A 127 13.80 24.20 -10.38
C SER A 127 15.04 23.38 -10.70
N MET A 128 15.01 22.61 -11.79
CA MET A 128 16.14 21.78 -12.21
C MET A 128 17.31 22.61 -12.77
N ASP A 129 17.02 23.79 -13.30
CA ASP A 129 17.99 24.76 -13.82
C ASP A 129 18.45 25.79 -12.76
N GLY A 130 17.88 25.74 -11.55
CA GLY A 130 18.14 26.69 -10.47
C GLY A 130 17.62 28.11 -10.72
N SER A 131 16.80 28.33 -11.75
CA SER A 131 16.32 29.67 -12.12
C SER A 131 15.22 30.20 -11.19
N SER A 132 14.47 29.31 -10.52
CA SER A 132 13.42 29.67 -9.56
C SER A 132 13.74 29.24 -8.13
N GLN A 133 13.20 29.98 -7.15
CA GLN A 133 13.26 29.59 -5.75
C GLN A 133 12.47 28.30 -5.51
N THR A 134 12.79 27.61 -4.41
CA THR A 134 12.04 26.42 -3.99
C THR A 134 10.67 26.83 -3.48
N VAL A 135 9.61 26.26 -4.06
CA VAL A 135 8.25 26.39 -3.53
C VAL A 135 8.01 25.28 -2.51
N THR A 136 7.48 25.65 -1.35
CA THR A 136 7.05 24.69 -0.32
C THR A 136 5.58 24.93 -0.02
N SER A 137 4.73 24.01 -0.47
CA SER A 137 3.28 24.07 -0.31
C SER A 137 2.85 23.14 0.82
N LYS A 138 2.28 23.67 1.90
CA LYS A 138 1.79 22.87 3.03
C LYS A 138 0.61 22.00 2.61
N MET A 139 0.59 20.75 3.06
CA MET A 139 -0.53 19.86 2.79
C MET A 139 -1.77 20.29 3.60
N THR A 140 -2.88 20.48 2.90
CA THR A 140 -4.16 20.91 3.49
C THR A 140 -5.35 20.05 3.05
N ASN A 141 -5.12 19.04 2.21
CA ASN A 141 -6.18 18.21 1.65
C ASN A 141 -6.83 17.34 2.75
N LYS A 142 -8.05 17.70 3.15
CA LYS A 142 -8.80 16.99 4.22
C LYS A 142 -9.07 15.53 3.90
N LYS A 143 -9.24 15.16 2.62
CA LYS A 143 -9.46 13.76 2.23
C LYS A 143 -8.21 12.93 2.50
N LEU A 144 -7.04 13.42 2.07
CA LEU A 144 -5.76 12.77 2.35
C LEU A 144 -5.53 12.60 3.86
N LYS A 145 -5.83 13.64 4.66
CA LYS A 145 -5.77 13.57 6.13
C LYS A 145 -6.64 12.44 6.67
N ASN A 146 -7.91 12.41 6.25
CA ASN A 146 -8.86 11.41 6.71
C ASN A 146 -8.43 9.98 6.34
N GLU A 147 -7.92 9.76 5.13
CA GLU A 147 -7.43 8.42 4.73
C GLU A 147 -6.23 7.99 5.59
N LEU A 148 -5.26 8.88 5.81
CA LEU A 148 -4.09 8.57 6.65
C LEU A 148 -4.48 8.22 8.10
N LEU A 149 -5.39 9.00 8.71
CA LEU A 149 -5.82 8.79 10.09
C LEU A 149 -6.62 7.50 10.28
N ASN A 150 -7.43 7.12 9.29
CA ASN A 150 -8.35 5.99 9.42
C ASN A 150 -7.81 4.69 8.84
N TYR A 151 -6.72 4.75 8.06
CA TYR A 151 -6.15 3.55 7.47
C TYR A 151 -5.69 2.57 8.56
N GLN A 152 -5.99 1.28 8.37
CA GLN A 152 -5.51 0.20 9.20
C GLN A 152 -4.46 -0.56 8.42
N TYR A 153 -3.38 -0.98 9.08
CA TYR A 153 -2.35 -1.79 8.45
C TYR A 153 -2.96 -3.05 7.82
N LEU A 154 -2.85 -3.17 6.49
CA LEU A 154 -3.38 -4.31 5.73
C LEU A 154 -2.26 -5.32 5.44
N GLY A 155 -1.03 -4.85 5.24
CA GLY A 155 0.14 -5.67 4.93
C GLY A 155 0.34 -5.92 3.44
N ASN A 156 1.53 -6.38 3.04
CA ASN A 156 1.79 -6.70 1.64
C ASN A 156 1.11 -8.01 1.24
N ILE A 157 0.68 -8.12 -0.02
CA ILE A 157 0.32 -9.41 -0.60
C ILE A 157 1.61 -10.21 -0.73
N LEU A 158 1.66 -11.39 -0.11
CA LEU A 158 2.74 -12.34 -0.31
C LEU A 158 2.79 -12.71 -1.80
N ALA A 159 4.00 -12.64 -2.38
CA ALA A 159 4.23 -12.69 -3.81
C ALA A 159 3.58 -13.91 -4.49
N SER A 160 3.18 -13.74 -5.76
CA SER A 160 2.62 -14.79 -6.60
C SER A 160 3.47 -16.06 -6.57
N GLY A 161 2.82 -17.20 -6.27
CA GLY A 161 3.49 -18.51 -6.18
C GLY A 161 4.08 -18.85 -4.80
N SER A 162 4.00 -17.95 -3.81
CA SER A 162 4.35 -18.28 -2.42
C SER A 162 3.09 -18.55 -1.60
N ALA A 163 2.88 -19.81 -1.21
CA ALA A 163 1.81 -20.17 -0.28
C ALA A 163 2.17 -19.68 1.13
N GLY A 164 1.33 -18.85 1.74
CA GLY A 164 1.45 -18.40 3.13
C GLY A 164 0.43 -19.07 4.04
N LYS A 165 0.60 -18.95 5.36
CA LYS A 165 -0.36 -19.47 6.34
C LYS A 165 -1.60 -18.58 6.44
N VAL A 166 -2.78 -19.17 6.27
CA VAL A 166 -4.07 -18.48 6.42
C VAL A 166 -4.39 -18.27 7.91
N SER A 167 -4.86 -17.07 8.26
CA SER A 167 -5.22 -16.69 9.63
C SER A 167 -6.71 -16.32 9.81
N ASN A 168 -7.42 -15.94 8.74
CA ASN A 168 -8.82 -15.50 8.80
C ASN A 168 -9.84 -16.58 8.38
N LEU A 169 -9.46 -17.85 8.45
CA LEU A 169 -10.39 -18.96 8.27
C LEU A 169 -11.13 -19.23 9.59
N ILE A 170 -12.46 -19.17 9.55
CA ILE A 170 -13.33 -19.51 10.68
C ILE A 170 -13.65 -21.00 10.59
N LYS A 171 -13.09 -21.80 11.51
CA LYS A 171 -13.33 -23.24 11.59
C LYS A 171 -14.79 -23.52 11.98
N GLY A 172 -15.48 -24.37 11.21
CA GLY A 172 -16.80 -24.89 11.54
C GLY A 172 -16.73 -26.03 12.55
N SER A 173 -17.88 -26.46 13.07
CA SER A 173 -17.97 -27.52 14.10
C SER A 173 -17.42 -28.87 13.64
N SER A 174 -17.36 -29.12 12.34
CA SER A 174 -16.84 -30.37 11.77
C SER A 174 -15.42 -30.23 11.21
N PHE A 175 -14.76 -29.07 11.37
CA PHE A 175 -13.46 -28.81 10.76
C PHE A 175 -12.42 -29.89 11.13
N ASP A 176 -12.24 -30.16 12.42
CA ASP A 176 -11.21 -31.10 12.90
C ASP A 176 -11.55 -32.57 12.63
N LYS A 177 -12.80 -32.88 12.23
CA LYS A 177 -13.16 -34.20 11.70
C LYS A 177 -12.61 -34.38 10.28
N PHE A 178 -12.74 -33.34 9.46
CA PHE A 178 -12.42 -33.38 8.02
C PHE A 178 -10.96 -33.06 7.71
N PHE A 179 -10.31 -32.22 8.50
CA PHE A 179 -8.96 -31.76 8.23
C PHE A 179 -8.00 -32.14 9.34
N VAL A 180 -6.83 -32.65 8.95
CA VAL A 180 -5.71 -32.87 9.86
C VAL A 180 -5.14 -31.48 10.16
N ASP A 181 -5.11 -31.05 11.44
CA ASP A 181 -4.74 -29.69 11.85
C ASP A 181 -3.27 -29.36 11.56
N LYS A 182 -2.98 -29.15 10.28
CA LYS A 182 -1.70 -28.81 9.70
C LYS A 182 -1.98 -27.67 8.73
N THR A 183 -1.79 -26.47 9.25
CA THR A 183 -1.48 -25.26 8.50
C THR A 183 -2.26 -25.08 7.18
N THR A 184 -3.43 -24.44 7.25
CA THR A 184 -4.10 -23.94 6.04
C THR A 184 -3.18 -22.97 5.32
N SER A 185 -2.98 -23.19 4.02
CA SER A 185 -2.13 -22.34 3.20
C SER A 185 -2.89 -21.78 2.00
N ALA A 186 -2.48 -20.62 1.51
CA ALA A 186 -3.06 -20.01 0.33
C ALA A 186 -2.07 -19.08 -0.36
N ASP A 187 -2.27 -18.85 -1.65
CA ASP A 187 -1.53 -17.86 -2.40
C ASP A 187 -2.18 -16.46 -2.31
N HIS A 188 -1.40 -15.43 -2.63
CA HIS A 188 -1.86 -14.03 -2.67
C HIS A 188 -2.61 -13.57 -1.40
N ILE A 189 -2.20 -14.10 -0.24
CA ILE A 189 -2.70 -13.63 1.07
C ILE A 189 -1.89 -12.43 1.55
N LEU A 190 -2.46 -11.65 2.47
CA LEU A 190 -1.73 -10.57 3.13
C LEU A 190 -0.68 -11.15 4.10
N GLU A 191 0.37 -10.38 4.42
CA GLU A 191 1.42 -10.76 5.39
C GLU A 191 0.86 -11.22 6.76
N ASN A 192 -0.32 -10.73 7.15
CA ASN A 192 -1.01 -11.13 8.37
C ASN A 192 -1.79 -12.46 8.25
N GLY A 193 -1.77 -13.11 7.08
CA GLY A 193 -2.44 -14.37 6.78
C GLY A 193 -3.87 -14.23 6.23
N ASN A 194 -4.37 -13.02 5.98
CA ASN A 194 -5.72 -12.85 5.47
C ASN A 194 -5.86 -13.25 4.00
N ILE A 195 -6.83 -14.10 3.69
CA ILE A 195 -7.28 -14.40 2.32
C ILE A 195 -7.73 -13.11 1.63
N THR A 196 -7.40 -12.96 0.35
CA THR A 196 -7.75 -11.77 -0.44
C THR A 196 -8.61 -12.11 -1.65
N THR A 197 -9.20 -11.09 -2.29
CA THR A 197 -9.90 -11.26 -3.57
C THR A 197 -8.96 -11.71 -4.71
N LYS A 198 -7.64 -11.62 -4.54
CA LYS A 198 -6.64 -12.15 -5.50
C LYS A 198 -6.18 -13.58 -5.21
N THR A 199 -6.59 -14.17 -4.10
CA THR A 199 -6.26 -15.57 -3.78
C THR A 199 -6.82 -16.48 -4.86
N GLY A 200 -5.93 -17.23 -5.51
CA GLY A 200 -6.25 -18.18 -6.57
C GLY A 200 -6.55 -19.58 -6.02
N GLY A 201 -6.03 -19.92 -4.84
CA GLY A 201 -6.29 -21.20 -4.20
C GLY A 201 -5.95 -21.22 -2.71
N ILE A 202 -6.77 -21.95 -1.96
CA ILE A 202 -6.53 -22.32 -0.56
C ILE A 202 -6.34 -23.84 -0.52
N GLN A 203 -5.32 -24.30 0.21
CA GLN A 203 -5.02 -25.71 0.41
C GLN A 203 -5.12 -26.07 1.89
N LEU A 204 -5.77 -27.20 2.16
CA LEU A 204 -5.88 -27.85 3.46
C LEU A 204 -5.44 -29.31 3.35
N GLU A 205 -4.99 -29.90 4.46
CA GLU A 205 -4.72 -31.34 4.55
C GLU A 205 -6.01 -32.06 4.97
N LEU A 206 -6.58 -32.84 4.05
CA LEU A 206 -7.77 -33.66 4.29
C LEU A 206 -7.40 -34.89 5.10
N ASN A 207 -8.29 -35.30 6.01
CA ASN A 207 -8.26 -36.66 6.54
C ASN A 207 -8.51 -37.64 5.38
N PRO A 208 -7.55 -38.52 5.03
CA PRO A 208 -7.67 -39.42 3.87
C PRO A 208 -8.92 -40.31 3.89
N GLU A 209 -9.43 -40.65 5.07
CA GLU A 209 -10.66 -41.45 5.23
C GLU A 209 -11.93 -40.73 4.74
N LEU A 210 -11.84 -39.42 4.52
CA LEU A 210 -12.95 -38.59 4.06
C LEU A 210 -12.76 -38.12 2.62
N GLU A 211 -11.74 -38.62 1.92
CA GLU A 211 -11.54 -38.32 0.49
C GLU A 211 -12.73 -38.81 -0.35
N THR A 212 -13.27 -39.98 -0.02
CA THR A 212 -14.40 -40.62 -0.68
C THR A 212 -15.70 -40.43 0.11
N ASP A 213 -16.85 -40.63 -0.55
CA ASP A 213 -18.20 -40.60 0.04
C ASP A 213 -18.72 -39.23 0.49
N TYR A 214 -18.02 -38.16 0.08
CA TYR A 214 -18.46 -36.78 0.29
C TYR A 214 -18.35 -35.95 -0.97
N THR A 215 -19.41 -35.20 -1.24
CA THR A 215 -19.40 -34.12 -2.21
C THR A 215 -19.07 -32.80 -1.50
N TYR A 216 -18.04 -32.11 -1.99
CA TYR A 216 -17.59 -30.83 -1.44
C TYR A 216 -18.11 -29.64 -2.24
N ALA A 217 -18.44 -28.56 -1.53
CA ALA A 217 -18.92 -27.35 -2.17
C ALA A 217 -18.38 -26.08 -1.50
N LEU A 218 -18.06 -25.08 -2.34
CA LEU A 218 -17.84 -23.70 -1.92
C LEU A 218 -19.08 -22.88 -2.30
N THR A 219 -19.76 -22.33 -1.30
CA THR A 219 -20.97 -21.53 -1.48
C THR A 219 -20.77 -20.11 -0.99
N ASP A 220 -21.51 -19.16 -1.55
CA ASP A 220 -21.61 -17.81 -0.98
C ASP A 220 -22.67 -17.73 0.12
N ALA A 221 -22.84 -16.55 0.72
CA ALA A 221 -23.84 -16.28 1.75
C ALA A 221 -25.30 -16.60 1.34
N SER A 222 -25.60 -16.73 0.05
CA SER A 222 -26.94 -17.13 -0.44
C SER A 222 -27.09 -18.65 -0.59
N GLY A 223 -26.03 -19.43 -0.36
CA GLY A 223 -25.99 -20.88 -0.55
C GLY A 223 -25.74 -21.29 -2.02
N LYS A 224 -25.45 -20.34 -2.91
CA LYS A 224 -25.13 -20.64 -4.32
C LYS A 224 -23.66 -21.03 -4.45
N ILE A 225 -23.37 -21.99 -5.34
CA ILE A 225 -22.00 -22.37 -5.69
C ILE A 225 -21.25 -21.14 -6.20
N ALA A 226 -20.12 -20.84 -5.56
CA ALA A 226 -19.33 -19.63 -5.80
C ALA A 226 -17.85 -19.94 -6.05
N GLY A 227 -17.52 -21.22 -6.26
CA GLY A 227 -16.19 -21.69 -6.58
C GLY A 227 -16.13 -23.22 -6.58
N LYS A 228 -14.92 -23.75 -6.59
CA LYS A 228 -14.65 -25.19 -6.56
C LYS A 228 -14.07 -25.55 -5.20
N ALA A 229 -14.55 -26.66 -4.65
CA ALA A 229 -13.97 -27.32 -3.49
C ALA A 229 -13.84 -28.80 -3.84
N TRP A 230 -12.63 -29.35 -3.73
CA TRP A 230 -12.37 -30.72 -4.13
C TRP A 230 -11.17 -31.30 -3.39
N SER A 231 -11.11 -32.62 -3.33
CA SER A 231 -10.03 -33.38 -2.73
C SER A 231 -9.28 -34.21 -3.76
N ILE A 232 -8.00 -34.43 -3.50
CA ILE A 232 -7.19 -35.47 -4.15
C ILE A 232 -6.16 -35.97 -3.16
N MET A 233 -6.17 -37.27 -2.92
CA MET A 233 -5.40 -37.91 -1.86
C MET A 233 -5.68 -37.21 -0.51
N ASN A 234 -4.61 -36.80 0.19
CA ASN A 234 -4.68 -36.06 1.44
C ASN A 234 -4.76 -34.53 1.27
N ASN A 235 -4.97 -34.02 0.06
CA ASN A 235 -5.05 -32.59 -0.20
C ASN A 235 -6.48 -32.16 -0.49
N PHE A 236 -6.86 -31.02 0.04
CA PHE A 236 -8.13 -30.36 -0.22
C PHE A 236 -7.88 -28.97 -0.76
N PHE A 237 -8.53 -28.64 -1.87
CA PHE A 237 -8.34 -27.41 -2.59
C PHE A 237 -9.64 -26.62 -2.66
N VAL A 238 -9.54 -25.32 -2.44
CA VAL A 238 -10.63 -24.36 -2.59
C VAL A 238 -10.17 -23.25 -3.52
N ASN A 239 -10.92 -23.02 -4.60
CA ASN A 239 -10.59 -22.06 -5.63
C ASN A 239 -11.85 -21.25 -6.00
N PRO A 240 -11.71 -20.02 -6.52
CA PRO A 240 -12.80 -19.36 -7.21
C PRO A 240 -13.18 -20.17 -8.48
N LEU A 241 -14.26 -19.76 -9.15
CA LEU A 241 -14.61 -20.33 -10.45
C LEU A 241 -13.49 -20.06 -11.48
N ASP A 242 -13.39 -20.90 -12.52
CA ASP A 242 -12.31 -20.78 -13.51
C ASP A 242 -12.34 -19.41 -14.20
N GLY A 243 -11.22 -18.70 -14.17
CA GLY A 243 -11.11 -17.36 -14.73
C GLY A 243 -11.74 -16.26 -13.87
N GLU A 244 -12.25 -16.57 -12.69
CA GLU A 244 -12.80 -15.62 -11.74
C GLU A 244 -11.88 -15.42 -10.53
N ASN A 245 -12.09 -14.29 -9.86
CA ASN A 245 -11.48 -13.97 -8.57
C ASN A 245 -12.54 -14.12 -7.48
N PHE A 246 -12.09 -14.34 -6.24
CA PHE A 246 -13.00 -14.17 -5.13
C PHE A 246 -13.48 -12.72 -5.06
N VAL A 247 -14.77 -12.52 -4.75
CA VAL A 247 -15.31 -11.22 -4.35
C VAL A 247 -15.37 -11.10 -2.82
N SER A 248 -15.37 -9.87 -2.30
CA SER A 248 -15.37 -9.62 -0.84
C SER A 248 -16.75 -9.85 -0.22
N LYS A 249 -17.11 -11.12 -0.07
CA LYS A 249 -18.32 -11.63 0.60
C LYS A 249 -17.96 -12.89 1.40
N GLU A 250 -18.86 -13.32 2.30
CA GLU A 250 -18.66 -14.57 3.02
C GLU A 250 -18.78 -15.77 2.08
N TYR A 251 -17.84 -16.71 2.21
CA TYR A 251 -17.88 -18.03 1.60
C TYR A 251 -17.96 -19.09 2.68
N THR A 252 -18.68 -20.18 2.39
CA THR A 252 -18.79 -21.35 3.25
C THR A 252 -18.34 -22.59 2.48
N ILE A 253 -17.39 -23.32 3.06
CA ILE A 253 -16.94 -24.63 2.61
C ILE A 253 -17.79 -25.68 3.33
N THR A 254 -18.40 -26.57 2.55
CA THR A 254 -19.26 -27.64 3.06
C THR A 254 -18.85 -29.00 2.50
N ALA A 255 -19.18 -30.06 3.24
CA ALA A 255 -19.19 -31.43 2.76
C ALA A 255 -20.60 -32.00 2.92
N THR A 256 -21.08 -32.70 1.91
CA THR A 256 -22.34 -33.44 1.95
C THR A 256 -22.03 -34.93 1.87
N SER A 257 -22.52 -35.72 2.82
CA SER A 257 -22.36 -37.18 2.72
C SER A 257 -23.16 -37.72 1.54
N ASP A 258 -22.50 -38.45 0.65
CA ASP A 258 -23.16 -39.07 -0.50
C ASP A 258 -24.10 -40.22 -0.08
N THR A 259 -23.90 -40.76 1.13
CA THR A 259 -24.71 -41.87 1.68
C THR A 259 -25.94 -41.38 2.44
N THR A 260 -25.77 -40.41 3.36
CA THR A 260 -26.86 -39.96 4.25
C THR A 260 -27.52 -38.66 3.80
N GLY A 261 -26.84 -37.87 2.96
CA GLY A 261 -27.25 -36.51 2.60
C GLY A 261 -26.98 -35.47 3.69
N ASP A 262 -26.35 -35.84 4.81
CA ASP A 262 -26.01 -34.89 5.87
C ASP A 262 -25.01 -33.84 5.37
N VAL A 263 -25.28 -32.57 5.68
CA VAL A 263 -24.44 -31.43 5.29
C VAL A 263 -23.66 -30.92 6.49
N TYR A 264 -22.34 -30.84 6.33
CA TYR A 264 -21.39 -30.38 7.33
C TYR A 264 -20.78 -29.05 6.90
N THR A 265 -20.86 -28.04 7.76
CA THR A 265 -20.09 -26.79 7.58
C THR A 265 -18.66 -27.03 8.05
N LEU A 266 -17.72 -26.96 7.11
CA LEU A 266 -16.31 -27.21 7.40
C LEU A 266 -15.61 -25.93 7.83
N ALA A 267 -15.70 -24.87 7.04
CA ALA A 267 -15.05 -23.60 7.31
C ALA A 267 -15.75 -22.43 6.61
N LYS A 268 -15.50 -21.22 7.09
CA LYS A 268 -15.94 -19.97 6.48
C LYS A 268 -14.77 -18.99 6.34
N PHE A 269 -14.84 -18.12 5.35
CA PHE A 269 -13.90 -17.01 5.22
C PHE A 269 -14.53 -15.85 4.46
N THR A 270 -14.01 -14.65 4.68
CA THR A 270 -14.35 -13.45 3.90
C THR A 270 -13.06 -12.85 3.34
N PRO A 271 -12.86 -12.89 2.02
CA PRO A 271 -11.70 -12.29 1.38
C PRO A 271 -11.63 -10.78 1.59
N VAL A 272 -10.45 -10.29 1.96
CA VAL A 272 -10.17 -8.85 1.97
C VAL A 272 -10.20 -8.35 0.54
N ARG A 273 -10.95 -7.27 0.30
CA ARG A 273 -11.04 -6.65 -1.02
C ARG A 273 -9.69 -6.06 -1.42
N ILE A 274 -9.14 -6.59 -2.51
CA ILE A 274 -7.97 -6.11 -3.22
C ILE A 274 -8.43 -5.82 -4.66
N PHE A 275 -8.88 -4.58 -4.89
CA PHE A 275 -9.54 -4.05 -6.11
C PHE A 275 -10.97 -4.55 -6.34
#